data_AF-A0A1G5SJK1-F1
#
_entry.id   AF-A0A1G5SJK1-F1
#
_cell.length_a   1.000
_cell.length_b   1.000
_cell.length_c   1.000
_cell.angle_alpha   90.00
_cell.angle_beta   90.00
_cell.angle_gamma   90.00
#
_symmetry.space_group_name_H-M   'P 1'
#
loop_
_entity.id
_entity.type
_entity.pdbx_description
1 polymer ?
#
loop_
_entity_poly.entity_id
_entity_poly.type
_entity_poly.pdbx_seq_one_letter_code
_entity_poly.pdbx_strand_id
1 'polypeptide(L)'
;MTPYEITYLLGVITIMKIGKYFIALSIYILLSAGVSINSFASNEAIKTYLANNQSNSGRVDHTALAKQHEHLAKEMRAKARKKEEILRTKPRTSFFGKNGKYLKSRIVNKIRNYEQVAQENLEKAAYHRTIASEQASRKYVADPIQIDSQINKVKVKSSGTNEL
;
A
#
# COMPACT_ATOMS: atom_id res chain seq x y z
N MET A 1 67.15 -23.82 -0.29
CA MET A 1 65.96 -23.02 -0.65
C MET A 1 65.93 -21.82 0.27
N THR A 2 66.04 -20.63 -0.31
CA THR A 2 66.21 -19.37 0.42
C THR A 2 64.87 -18.88 0.96
N PRO A 3 64.84 -18.11 2.07
CA PRO A 3 63.61 -17.70 2.74
C PRO A 3 62.68 -16.83 1.87
N TYR A 4 63.20 -16.21 0.80
CA TYR A 4 62.44 -15.39 -0.14
C TYR A 4 61.57 -16.21 -1.13
N GLU A 5 61.95 -17.45 -1.45
CA GLU A 5 61.20 -18.31 -2.38
C GLU A 5 59.90 -18.83 -1.75
N ILE A 6 59.94 -19.12 -0.44
CA ILE A 6 58.79 -19.64 0.31
C ILE A 6 57.73 -18.55 0.51
N THR A 7 58.15 -17.30 0.77
CA THR A 7 57.24 -16.16 0.92
C THR A 7 56.55 -15.81 -0.40
N TYR A 8 57.25 -15.91 -1.52
CA TYR A 8 56.66 -15.66 -2.84
C TYR A 8 55.62 -16.72 -3.22
N LEU A 9 55.93 -18.01 -2.99
CA LEU A 9 55.00 -19.12 -3.21
C LEU A 9 53.73 -19.00 -2.35
N LEU A 10 53.86 -18.65 -1.07
CA LEU A 10 52.72 -18.43 -0.18
C LEU A 10 51.87 -17.22 -0.62
N GLY A 11 52.50 -16.15 -1.09
CA GLY A 11 51.81 -14.98 -1.65
C GLY A 11 50.96 -15.32 -2.87
N VAL A 12 51.51 -16.06 -3.83
CA VAL A 12 50.80 -16.49 -5.06
C VAL A 12 49.64 -17.43 -4.74
N ILE A 13 49.81 -18.37 -3.80
CA ILE A 13 48.74 -19.28 -3.34
C ILE A 13 47.60 -18.50 -2.68
N THR A 14 47.92 -17.44 -1.93
CA THR A 14 46.92 -16.60 -1.25
C THR A 14 46.12 -15.76 -2.26
N ILE A 15 46.78 -15.18 -3.27
CA ILE A 15 46.15 -14.44 -4.37
C ILE A 15 45.23 -15.35 -5.20
N MET A 16 45.63 -16.60 -5.44
CA MET A 16 44.83 -17.56 -6.23
C MET A 16 43.58 -18.07 -5.49
N LYS A 17 43.58 -18.06 -4.15
CA LYS A 17 42.39 -18.36 -3.32
C LYS A 17 41.41 -17.19 -3.27
N ILE A 18 41.91 -15.95 -3.21
CA ILE A 18 41.09 -14.73 -3.16
C ILE A 18 40.16 -14.64 -4.39
N GLY A 19 40.65 -14.98 -5.59
CA GLY A 19 39.89 -14.90 -6.84
C GLY A 19 38.64 -15.79 -6.88
N LYS A 20 38.63 -16.91 -6.14
CA LYS A 20 37.46 -17.81 -6.06
C LYS A 20 36.35 -17.25 -5.18
N TYR A 21 36.71 -16.46 -4.17
CA TYR A 21 35.74 -15.77 -3.30
C TYR A 21 35.12 -14.54 -4.00
N PHE A 22 35.84 -13.88 -4.91
CA PHE A 22 35.30 -12.80 -5.74
C PHE A 22 34.14 -13.26 -6.64
N ILE A 23 34.24 -14.45 -7.24
CA ILE A 23 33.17 -15.03 -8.06
C ILE A 23 31.91 -15.33 -7.21
N ALA A 24 32.10 -15.90 -6.02
CA ALA A 24 30.99 -16.18 -5.10
C ALA A 24 30.29 -14.91 -4.61
N LEU A 25 31.06 -13.85 -4.30
CA LEU A 25 30.52 -12.54 -3.90
C LEU A 25 29.75 -11.86 -5.05
N SER A 26 30.25 -11.97 -6.29
CA SER A 26 29.57 -11.46 -7.49
C SER A 26 28.20 -12.10 -7.70
N ILE A 27 28.06 -13.41 -7.47
CA ILE A 27 26.79 -14.12 -7.61
C ILE A 27 25.81 -13.71 -6.51
N TYR A 28 26.29 -13.47 -5.28
CA TYR A 28 25.47 -12.98 -4.17
C TYR A 28 24.89 -11.58 -4.44
N ILE A 29 25.68 -10.68 -5.04
CA ILE A 29 25.20 -9.35 -5.46
C ILE A 29 24.15 -9.47 -6.58
N LEU A 30 24.38 -10.36 -7.56
CA LEU A 30 23.46 -10.57 -8.68
C LEU A 30 22.12 -11.23 -8.24
N LEU A 31 22.12 -12.00 -7.15
CA LEU A 31 20.93 -12.65 -6.61
C LEU A 31 20.02 -11.68 -5.84
N SER A 32 20.53 -10.52 -5.42
CA SER A 32 19.72 -9.45 -4.80
C SER A 32 18.85 -8.67 -5.82
N ALA A 33 19.18 -8.75 -7.12
CA ALA A 33 18.42 -8.10 -8.19
C ALA A 33 17.17 -8.89 -8.63
N GLY A 34 16.90 -10.03 -8.00
CA GLY A 34 15.78 -10.94 -8.32
C GLY A 34 14.46 -10.63 -7.62
N VAL A 35 14.30 -9.50 -6.92
CA VAL A 35 12.97 -9.10 -6.43
C VAL A 35 12.16 -8.58 -7.60
N SER A 36 11.30 -9.45 -8.14
CA SER A 36 10.16 -9.10 -8.97
C SER A 36 9.48 -7.84 -8.43
N ILE A 37 9.59 -6.74 -9.17
CA ILE A 37 9.10 -5.40 -8.82
C ILE A 37 7.55 -5.32 -8.82
N ASN A 38 6.84 -6.46 -8.87
CA ASN A 38 5.42 -6.50 -9.18
C ASN A 38 4.49 -6.17 -8.00
N SER A 39 5.00 -5.59 -6.90
CA SER A 39 4.17 -5.04 -5.81
C SER A 39 4.81 -3.89 -5.02
N PHE A 40 6.04 -3.47 -5.33
CA PHE A 40 6.73 -2.41 -4.60
C PHE A 40 6.59 -1.04 -5.28
N ALA A 41 6.57 -0.99 -6.62
CA ALA A 41 6.38 0.26 -7.36
C ALA A 41 5.02 0.93 -7.06
N SER A 42 3.96 0.14 -6.86
CA SER A 42 2.66 0.66 -6.41
C SER A 42 2.76 1.25 -5.00
N ASN A 43 3.43 0.56 -4.07
CA ASN A 43 3.54 1.01 -2.68
C ASN A 43 4.48 2.21 -2.51
N GLU A 44 5.56 2.30 -3.28
CA GLU A 44 6.49 3.45 -3.28
C GLU A 44 5.87 4.67 -3.97
N ALA A 45 5.22 4.50 -5.12
CA ALA A 45 4.46 5.58 -5.76
C ALA A 45 3.30 6.07 -4.88
N ILE A 46 2.64 5.15 -4.16
CA ILE A 46 1.61 5.50 -3.16
C ILE A 46 2.25 6.18 -1.94
N LYS A 47 3.36 5.68 -1.39
CA LYS A 47 4.08 6.32 -0.26
C LYS A 47 4.55 7.72 -0.60
N THR A 48 5.16 7.90 -1.77
CA THR A 48 5.59 9.21 -2.25
C THR A 48 4.39 10.11 -2.52
N TYR A 49 3.30 9.62 -3.13
CA TYR A 49 2.07 10.40 -3.28
C TYR A 49 1.43 10.77 -1.93
N LEU A 50 1.43 9.87 -0.93
CA LEU A 50 0.94 10.12 0.43
C LEU A 50 1.81 11.17 1.16
N ALA A 51 3.13 11.09 1.00
CA ALA A 51 4.08 12.07 1.54
C ALA A 51 3.93 13.44 0.87
N ASN A 52 3.63 13.47 -0.43
CA ASN A 52 3.52 14.70 -1.22
C ASN A 52 2.15 15.39 -1.09
N ASN A 53 1.08 14.65 -0.74
CA ASN A 53 -0.25 15.19 -0.46
C ASN A 53 -0.50 15.47 1.02
N GLN A 54 0.51 15.28 1.87
CA GLN A 54 0.55 15.95 3.16
C GLN A 54 0.68 17.43 2.85
N SER A 55 -0.45 18.14 2.81
CA SER A 55 -0.51 19.54 2.42
C SER A 55 0.56 20.34 3.18
N ASN A 56 1.18 21.32 2.50
CA ASN A 56 2.07 22.34 3.06
C ASN A 56 1.47 23.14 4.25
N SER A 57 0.29 22.74 4.75
CA SER A 57 -0.43 23.31 5.89
C SER A 57 -0.65 22.31 7.03
N GLY A 58 0.01 21.14 7.03
CA GLY A 58 0.04 20.20 8.16
C GLY A 58 -1.25 19.39 8.38
N ARG A 59 -2.26 19.49 7.50
CA ARG A 59 -3.53 18.75 7.61
C ARG A 59 -3.70 17.78 6.45
N VAL A 60 -3.94 16.51 6.78
CA VAL A 60 -4.22 15.43 5.82
C VAL A 60 -5.68 15.52 5.37
N ASP A 61 -5.93 15.54 4.06
CA ASP A 61 -7.28 15.46 3.50
C ASP A 61 -7.75 14.00 3.43
N HIS A 62 -8.47 13.57 4.46
CA HIS A 62 -9.03 12.21 4.53
C HIS A 62 -10.14 11.96 3.51
N THR A 63 -10.79 12.99 2.98
CA THR A 63 -11.78 12.82 1.90
C THR A 63 -11.10 12.41 0.61
N ALA A 64 -9.99 13.06 0.27
CA ALA A 64 -9.18 12.70 -0.88
C ALA A 64 -8.61 11.28 -0.75
N LEU A 65 -8.07 10.92 0.42
CA LEU A 65 -7.56 9.56 0.68
C LEU A 65 -8.63 8.48 0.54
N ALA A 66 -9.85 8.73 1.06
CA ALA A 66 -10.95 7.80 0.91
C ALA A 66 -11.27 7.53 -0.58
N LYS A 67 -11.43 8.60 -1.38
CA LYS A 67 -11.71 8.48 -2.82
C LYS A 67 -10.62 7.73 -3.58
N GLN A 68 -9.36 7.94 -3.23
CA GLN A 68 -8.23 7.24 -3.85
C GLN A 68 -8.30 5.72 -3.61
N HIS A 69 -8.54 5.32 -2.37
CA HIS A 69 -8.70 3.91 -2.02
C HIS A 69 -9.92 3.28 -2.70
N GLU A 70 -11.04 4.00 -2.83
CA GLU A 70 -12.19 3.52 -3.60
C GLU A 70 -11.88 3.32 -5.08
N HIS A 71 -11.16 4.26 -5.68
CA HIS A 71 -10.72 4.15 -7.06
C HIS A 71 -9.86 2.89 -7.24
N LEU A 72 -8.88 2.68 -6.36
CA LEU A 72 -8.02 1.50 -6.40
C LEU A 72 -8.82 0.20 -6.22
N ALA A 73 -9.81 0.18 -5.33
CA ALA A 73 -10.70 -0.97 -5.17
C ALA A 73 -11.51 -1.25 -6.46
N LYS A 74 -12.00 -0.22 -7.13
CA LYS A 74 -12.71 -0.33 -8.41
C LYS A 74 -11.80 -0.90 -9.51
N GLU A 75 -10.55 -0.45 -9.59
CA GLU A 75 -9.56 -0.99 -10.52
C GLU A 75 -9.25 -2.46 -10.25
N MET A 76 -9.06 -2.85 -8.99
CA MET A 76 -8.78 -4.23 -8.63
C MET A 76 -9.96 -5.14 -9.00
N ARG A 77 -11.19 -4.72 -8.72
CA ARG A 77 -12.40 -5.44 -9.16
C ARG A 77 -12.49 -5.56 -10.69
N ALA A 78 -12.11 -4.52 -11.43
CA ALA A 78 -12.06 -4.60 -12.89
C ALA A 78 -11.01 -5.60 -13.38
N LYS A 79 -9.83 -5.66 -12.73
CA LYS A 79 -8.78 -6.65 -13.01
C LYS A 79 -9.25 -8.08 -12.70
N ALA A 80 -9.97 -8.29 -11.60
CA ALA A 80 -10.58 -9.58 -11.26
C ALA A 80 -11.57 -10.04 -12.35
N ARG A 81 -12.55 -9.18 -12.72
CA ARG A 81 -13.52 -9.48 -13.79
C ARG A 81 -12.86 -9.82 -15.12
N LYS A 82 -11.78 -9.12 -15.50
CA LYS A 82 -11.02 -9.43 -16.73
C LYS A 82 -10.41 -10.84 -16.68
N LYS A 83 -10.01 -11.33 -15.50
CA LYS A 83 -9.47 -12.68 -15.32
C LYS A 83 -10.56 -13.75 -15.29
N GLU A 84 -11.71 -13.45 -14.70
CA GLU A 84 -12.91 -14.29 -14.78
C GLU A 84 -13.34 -14.49 -16.23
N GLU A 85 -13.34 -13.41 -17.01
CA GLU A 85 -13.69 -13.46 -18.42
C GLU A 85 -12.76 -14.37 -19.24
N ILE A 86 -11.46 -14.38 -18.92
CA ILE A 86 -10.50 -15.29 -19.54
C ILE A 86 -10.83 -16.75 -19.19
N LEU A 87 -11.27 -17.04 -17.97
CA LEU A 87 -11.69 -18.40 -17.59
C LEU A 87 -12.98 -18.82 -18.31
N ARG A 88 -13.88 -17.87 -18.57
CA ARG A 88 -15.16 -18.11 -19.24
C ARG A 88 -15.01 -18.32 -20.74
N THR A 89 -14.16 -17.52 -21.40
CA THR A 89 -14.02 -17.52 -22.86
C THR A 89 -13.03 -18.55 -23.38
N LYS A 90 -12.06 -18.99 -22.57
CA LYS A 90 -11.06 -19.95 -23.03
C LYS A 90 -11.65 -21.37 -23.19
N PRO A 91 -11.30 -22.12 -24.25
CA PRO A 91 -11.78 -23.50 -24.42
C PRO A 91 -11.42 -24.39 -23.24
N ARG A 92 -12.33 -25.29 -22.83
CA ARG A 92 -12.11 -26.21 -21.70
C ARG A 92 -10.85 -27.07 -21.87
N THR A 93 -10.56 -27.46 -23.11
CA THR A 93 -9.36 -28.23 -23.49
C THR A 93 -8.06 -27.50 -23.15
N SER A 94 -8.07 -26.17 -23.13
CA SER A 94 -6.90 -25.35 -22.77
C SER A 94 -6.46 -25.49 -21.30
N PHE A 95 -7.29 -26.10 -20.46
CA PHE A 95 -7.01 -26.36 -19.05
C PHE A 95 -6.77 -27.84 -18.76
N PHE A 96 -6.65 -28.69 -19.79
CA PHE A 96 -6.31 -30.10 -19.62
C PHE A 96 -4.81 -30.32 -19.46
N GLY A 97 -4.46 -31.49 -18.91
CA GLY A 97 -3.08 -31.83 -18.56
C GLY A 97 -2.53 -31.03 -17.36
N LYS A 98 -1.29 -31.34 -16.97
CA LYS A 98 -0.63 -30.73 -15.81
C LYS A 98 -0.47 -29.21 -15.96
N ASN A 99 -0.03 -28.77 -17.13
CA ASN A 99 0.19 -27.35 -17.43
C ASN A 99 -1.12 -26.55 -17.49
N GLY A 100 -2.18 -27.14 -18.06
CA GLY A 100 -3.51 -26.51 -18.10
C GLY A 100 -4.12 -26.34 -16.71
N LYS A 101 -4.03 -27.37 -15.85
CA LYS A 101 -4.47 -27.29 -14.44
C LYS A 101 -3.69 -26.22 -13.67
N TYR A 102 -2.38 -26.16 -13.85
CA TYR A 102 -1.54 -25.14 -13.23
C TYR A 102 -1.90 -23.72 -13.70
N LEU A 103 -2.13 -23.53 -15.01
CA LEU A 103 -2.57 -22.25 -15.55
C LEU A 103 -3.92 -21.81 -14.95
N LYS A 104 -4.90 -22.72 -14.86
CA LYS A 104 -6.20 -22.44 -14.25
C LYS A 104 -6.04 -21.97 -12.81
N SER A 105 -5.27 -22.72 -12.01
CA SER A 105 -4.97 -22.37 -10.62
C SER A 105 -4.33 -20.99 -10.48
N ARG A 106 -3.35 -20.67 -11.33
CA ARG A 106 -2.72 -19.34 -11.34
C ARG A 106 -3.70 -18.21 -11.64
N ILE A 107 -4.66 -18.40 -12.55
CA ILE A 107 -5.67 -17.39 -12.87
C ILE A 107 -6.62 -17.22 -11.68
N VAL A 108 -7.11 -18.32 -11.10
CA VAL A 108 -7.99 -18.30 -9.91
C VAL A 108 -7.31 -17.60 -8.74
N ASN A 109 -6.04 -17.89 -8.47
CA ASN A 109 -5.28 -17.23 -7.41
C ASN A 109 -5.16 -15.72 -7.66
N LYS A 110 -4.95 -15.29 -8.91
CA LYS A 110 -4.92 -13.85 -9.25
C LYS A 110 -6.27 -13.17 -9.03
N ILE A 111 -7.39 -13.83 -9.33
CA ILE A 111 -8.73 -13.31 -9.07
C ILE A 111 -8.89 -13.06 -7.57
N ARG A 112 -8.65 -14.09 -6.75
CA ARG A 112 -8.74 -14.00 -5.28
C ARG A 112 -7.86 -12.88 -4.72
N ASN A 113 -6.62 -12.76 -5.20
CA ASN A 113 -5.71 -11.70 -4.75
C ASN A 113 -6.24 -10.30 -5.10
N TYR A 114 -6.78 -10.10 -6.31
CA TYR A 114 -7.35 -8.81 -6.68
C TYR A 114 -8.59 -8.48 -5.86
N GLU A 115 -9.44 -9.46 -5.57
CA GLU A 115 -10.61 -9.27 -4.71
C GLU A 115 -10.22 -8.90 -3.27
N GLN A 116 -9.22 -9.59 -2.71
CA GLN A 116 -8.70 -9.28 -1.39
C GLN A 116 -8.14 -7.85 -1.34
N VAL A 117 -7.30 -7.47 -2.30
CA VAL A 117 -6.76 -6.10 -2.36
C VAL A 117 -7.87 -5.07 -2.56
N ALA A 118 -8.92 -5.39 -3.31
CA ALA A 118 -10.08 -4.51 -3.45
C ALA A 118 -10.77 -4.30 -2.09
N GLN A 119 -10.96 -5.37 -1.32
CA GLN A 119 -11.59 -5.32 -0.01
C GLN A 119 -10.75 -4.52 0.99
N GLU A 120 -9.45 -4.77 1.07
CA GLU A 120 -8.52 -4.02 1.92
C GLU A 120 -8.54 -2.51 1.60
N ASN A 121 -8.69 -2.15 0.32
CA ASN A 121 -8.82 -0.75 -0.07
C ASN A 121 -10.16 -0.14 0.33
N LEU A 122 -11.27 -0.90 0.27
CA LEU A 122 -12.55 -0.40 0.75
C LEU A 122 -12.55 -0.17 2.26
N GLU A 123 -11.88 -1.03 3.02
CA GLU A 123 -11.71 -0.85 4.47
C GLU A 123 -10.91 0.41 4.78
N LYS A 124 -9.81 0.66 4.06
CA LYS A 124 -9.04 1.91 4.18
C LYS A 124 -9.86 3.14 3.78
N ALA A 125 -10.67 3.03 2.72
CA ALA A 125 -11.56 4.11 2.31
C ALA A 125 -12.60 4.43 3.39
N ALA A 126 -13.22 3.40 3.98
CA ALA A 126 -14.17 3.55 5.08
C ALA A 126 -13.52 4.20 6.30
N TYR A 127 -12.31 3.76 6.68
CA TYR A 127 -11.53 4.35 7.76
C TYR A 127 -11.32 5.86 7.55
N HIS A 128 -10.87 6.27 6.36
CA HIS A 128 -10.66 7.68 6.07
C HIS A 128 -11.97 8.49 6.01
N ARG A 129 -13.08 7.89 5.56
CA ARG A 129 -14.40 8.55 5.66
C ARG A 129 -14.82 8.82 7.09
N THR A 130 -14.62 7.87 7.98
CA THR A 130 -14.92 8.05 9.40
C THR A 130 -14.16 9.24 9.96
N ILE A 131 -12.84 9.32 9.71
CA ILE A 131 -12.03 10.46 10.16
C ILE A 131 -12.50 11.78 9.53
N ALA A 132 -12.81 11.79 8.23
CA ALA A 132 -13.31 12.99 7.57
C ALA A 132 -14.62 13.48 8.20
N SER A 133 -15.53 12.56 8.55
CA SER A 133 -16.79 12.88 9.22
C SER A 133 -16.59 13.43 10.64
N GLU A 134 -15.65 12.87 11.40
CA GLU A 134 -15.29 13.37 12.72
C GLU A 134 -14.64 14.76 12.67
N GLN A 135 -13.81 15.01 11.65
CA GLN A 135 -13.22 16.33 11.44
C GLN A 135 -14.27 17.37 11.05
N ALA A 136 -15.26 17.00 10.25
CA ALA A 136 -16.37 17.87 9.88
C ALA A 136 -17.26 18.20 11.09
N SER A 137 -17.60 17.21 11.92
CA SER A 137 -18.40 17.42 13.12
C SER A 137 -17.69 18.27 14.17
N ARG A 138 -16.37 18.06 14.39
CA ARG A 138 -15.58 18.92 15.30
C ARG A 138 -15.51 20.38 14.82
N LYS A 139 -15.37 20.61 13.51
CA LYS A 139 -15.42 21.97 12.96
C LYS A 139 -16.76 22.65 13.22
N TYR A 140 -17.86 21.92 13.02
CA TYR A 140 -19.20 22.42 13.30
C TYR A 140 -19.39 22.82 14.78
N VAL A 141 -18.86 22.04 15.72
CA VAL A 141 -18.94 22.35 17.17
C VAL A 141 -18.04 23.53 17.57
N ALA A 142 -16.94 23.78 16.84
CA ALA A 142 -16.01 24.86 17.12
C ALA A 142 -16.44 26.23 16.54
N ASP A 143 -17.47 26.27 15.68
CA ASP A 143 -18.03 27.53 15.19
C ASP A 143 -18.87 28.21 16.31
N PRO A 144 -18.51 29.43 16.75
CA PRO A 144 -19.09 30.08 17.95
C PRO A 144 -20.59 30.43 17.83
N ILE A 145 -21.18 30.30 16.64
CA ILE A 145 -22.56 30.72 16.35
C ILE A 145 -23.60 29.88 17.12
N GLN A 146 -23.29 28.63 17.51
CA GLN A 146 -24.23 27.80 18.30
C GLN A 146 -24.16 28.01 19.82
N ILE A 147 -23.03 28.46 20.38
CA ILE A 147 -22.88 28.63 21.83
C ILE A 147 -23.70 29.85 22.30
N ASP A 148 -23.66 30.96 21.56
CA ASP A 148 -24.38 32.18 21.93
C ASP A 148 -25.90 32.04 21.86
N SER A 149 -26.42 31.22 20.94
CA SER A 149 -27.88 30.99 20.80
C SER A 149 -28.48 30.26 22.01
N GLN A 150 -27.71 29.39 22.67
CA GLN A 150 -28.16 28.67 23.86
C GLN A 150 -27.98 29.51 25.13
N ILE A 151 -26.92 30.30 25.22
CA ILE A 151 -26.68 31.21 26.35
C ILE A 151 -27.73 32.33 26.39
N ASN A 152 -28.09 32.93 25.24
CA ASN A 152 -29.13 33.95 25.19
C ASN A 152 -30.53 33.40 25.53
N LYS A 153 -30.85 32.16 25.15
CA LYS A 153 -32.15 31.55 25.47
C LYS A 153 -32.31 31.25 26.96
N VAL A 154 -31.22 30.91 27.65
CA VAL A 154 -31.22 30.70 29.11
C VAL A 154 -31.32 32.03 29.87
N LYS A 155 -30.66 33.10 29.38
CA LYS A 155 -30.68 34.42 30.03
C LYS A 155 -32.03 35.14 29.92
N VAL A 156 -32.75 34.99 28.80
CA VAL A 156 -34.10 35.56 28.63
C VAL A 156 -35.12 34.86 29.53
N LYS A 157 -34.94 33.57 29.84
CA LYS A 157 -35.86 32.82 30.71
C LYS A 157 -35.67 33.10 32.21
N SER A 158 -34.48 33.53 32.65
CA SER A 158 -34.23 33.86 34.06
C SER A 158 -34.56 35.31 34.45
N SER A 159 -34.86 36.18 33.48
CA SER A 159 -35.16 37.60 33.73
C SER A 159 -36.66 37.90 33.85
N GLY A 160 -37.53 36.91 33.63
CA GLY A 160 -39.00 37.08 33.63
C GLY A 160 -39.74 36.49 34.83
N THR A 161 -39.04 36.15 35.92
CA THR A 161 -39.62 35.46 37.09
C THR A 161 -39.47 36.23 38.40
N ASN A 162 -39.35 37.55 38.34
CA ASN A 162 -39.18 38.38 39.52
C ASN A 162 -39.90 39.72 39.34
N GLU A 163 -41.19 39.66 39.06
CA GLU A 163 -42.17 40.69 39.41
C GLU A 163 -43.47 40.00 39.88
N LEU A 164 -43.59 39.80 41.19
CA LEU A 164 -44.83 39.65 41.94
C LEU A 164 -44.69 40.48 43.22
#